data_AF-A0A7K2KSP8-F1
#
_entry.id   AF-A0A7K2KSP8-F1
#
_cell.length_a   1.000
_cell.length_b   1.000
_cell.length_c   1.000
_cell.angle_alpha   90.00
_cell.angle_beta   90.00
_cell.angle_gamma   90.00
#
_symmetry.space_group_name_H-M   'P 1'
#
loop_
_entity.id
_entity.type
_entity.pdbx_description
1 polymer ?
#
loop_
_entity_poly.entity_id
_entity_poly.type
_entity_poly.pdbx_seq_one_letter_code
_entity_poly.pdbx_strand_id
1 'polypeptide(L)'
;TAGPWPAAGPGPGLDALEALVRGAGPRAALAVSGDLSRVPEALSRAAYRIVQEGLTNAARHAGGEPVTVRLDARTEEWEITVENPLPARPPAARPHGGRG
;
A
#
# COMPACT_ATOMS: atom_id res chain seq x y z
N THR A 1 -15.72 19.41 5.48
CA THR A 1 -16.08 18.29 6.37
C THR A 1 -15.87 17.00 5.61
N ALA A 2 -14.78 16.28 5.89
CA ALA A 2 -14.57 14.95 5.31
C ALA A 2 -15.66 14.03 5.88
N GLY A 3 -16.49 13.44 5.01
CA GLY A 3 -17.56 12.53 5.42
C GLY A 3 -17.01 11.30 6.15
N PRO A 4 -17.82 10.63 6.99
CA PRO A 4 -17.35 9.51 7.79
C PRO A 4 -16.93 8.36 6.86
N TRP A 5 -15.64 8.06 6.83
CA TRP A 5 -15.16 6.83 6.23
C TRP A 5 -15.78 5.68 7.02
N PRO A 6 -16.32 4.64 6.36
CA PRO A 6 -16.90 3.52 7.08
C PRO A 6 -15.86 2.98 8.07
N ALA A 7 -16.27 2.80 9.33
CA ALA A 7 -15.40 2.24 10.36
C ALA A 7 -14.87 0.89 9.84
N ALA A 8 -13.59 0.86 9.51
CA ALA A 8 -12.94 -0.36 9.07
C ALA A 8 -13.06 -1.40 10.20
N GLY A 9 -13.53 -2.60 9.88
CA GLY A 9 -13.61 -3.73 10.81
C GLY A 9 -12.24 -4.08 11.43
N PRO A 10 -12.19 -5.05 12.38
CA PRO A 10 -10.96 -5.39 13.09
C PRO A 10 -9.84 -5.76 12.10
N GLY A 11 -8.64 -5.26 12.35
CA GLY A 11 -7.48 -5.49 11.48
C GLY A 11 -6.27 -4.64 11.84
N PRO A 12 -5.12 -4.96 11.24
CA PRO A 12 -3.85 -4.26 11.47
C PRO A 12 -3.90 -2.79 11.03
N GLY A 13 -3.13 -1.95 11.73
CA GLY A 13 -2.90 -0.55 11.41
C GLY A 13 -1.47 -0.29 10.92
N LEU A 14 -1.09 0.98 10.91
CA LEU A 14 0.23 1.44 10.47
C LEU A 14 1.40 0.92 11.32
N ASP A 15 1.15 0.49 12.54
CA ASP A 15 2.12 -0.21 13.40
C ASP A 15 2.59 -1.54 12.81
N ALA A 16 1.76 -2.19 11.99
CA ALA A 16 2.10 -3.44 11.30
C ALA A 16 2.73 -3.22 9.91
N LEU A 17 2.90 -1.97 9.47
CA LEU A 17 3.29 -1.66 8.09
C LEU A 17 4.69 -2.15 7.75
N GLU A 18 5.63 -2.05 8.70
CA GLU A 18 7.00 -2.52 8.50
C GLU A 18 7.04 -4.03 8.23
N ALA A 19 6.26 -4.81 8.97
CA ALA A 19 6.14 -6.24 8.77
C ALA A 19 5.50 -6.57 7.41
N LEU A 20 4.46 -5.82 7.01
CA LEU A 20 3.81 -5.97 5.72
C LEU A 20 4.78 -5.72 4.56
N VAL A 21 5.54 -4.61 4.59
CA VAL A 21 6.51 -4.28 3.52
C VAL A 21 7.62 -5.32 3.45
N ARG A 22 8.19 -5.74 4.59
CA ARG A 22 9.21 -6.82 4.61
C ARG A 22 8.67 -8.13 4.03
N GLY A 23 7.40 -8.45 4.32
CA GLY A 23 6.72 -9.63 3.79
C GLY A 23 6.51 -9.60 2.28
N ALA A 24 6.50 -8.42 1.65
CA ALA A 24 6.37 -8.29 0.20
C ALA A 24 7.67 -8.65 -0.56
N GLY A 25 8.81 -8.70 0.14
CA GLY A 25 10.08 -9.20 -0.39
C GLY A 25 11.26 -8.22 -0.25
N PRO A 26 12.48 -8.67 -0.61
CA PRO A 26 13.73 -7.96 -0.29
C PRO A 26 13.95 -6.66 -1.09
N ARG A 27 13.12 -6.40 -2.11
CA ARG A 27 13.16 -5.17 -2.93
C ARG A 27 12.05 -4.18 -2.59
N ALA A 28 11.26 -4.47 -1.55
CA ALA A 28 10.26 -3.55 -1.03
C ALA A 28 10.91 -2.67 0.04
N ALA A 29 10.73 -1.36 -0.08
CA ALA A 29 11.27 -0.38 0.86
C ALA A 29 10.15 0.46 1.48
N LEU A 30 10.32 0.82 2.75
CA LEU A 30 9.41 1.68 3.48
C LEU A 30 10.16 2.95 3.92
N ALA A 31 9.58 4.11 3.63
CA ALA A 31 10.01 5.39 4.18
C ALA A 31 8.85 6.06 4.92
N VAL A 32 9.09 6.49 6.16
CA VAL A 32 8.11 7.16 7.00
C VAL A 32 8.65 8.53 7.41
N SER A 33 7.84 9.56 7.19
CA SER A 33 8.06 10.93 7.64
C SER A 33 6.91 11.35 8.57
N GLY A 34 7.23 12.07 9.64
CA GLY A 34 6.27 12.54 10.62
C GLY A 34 5.87 11.50 11.69
N ASP A 35 4.78 11.80 12.41
CA ASP A 35 4.34 11.05 13.59
C ASP A 35 3.07 10.24 13.31
N LEU A 36 3.23 8.96 12.96
CA LEU A 36 2.10 8.06 12.66
C LEU A 36 1.19 7.79 13.87
N SER A 37 1.63 8.07 15.10
CA SER A 37 0.79 7.89 16.29
C SER A 37 -0.39 8.86 16.34
N ARG A 38 -0.31 9.95 15.55
CA ARG A 38 -1.38 10.93 15.40
C ARG A 38 -2.45 10.53 14.38
N VAL A 39 -2.26 9.41 13.65
CA VAL A 39 -3.29 8.91 12.72
C VAL A 39 -4.48 8.40 13.51
N PRO A 40 -5.70 8.88 13.22
CA PRO A 40 -6.91 8.24 13.74
C PRO A 40 -6.97 6.77 13.34
N GLU A 41 -7.27 5.88 14.28
CA GLU A 41 -7.24 4.42 14.11
C GLU A 41 -7.95 3.92 12.83
N ALA A 42 -9.09 4.51 12.49
CA ALA A 42 -9.85 4.19 11.28
C ALA A 42 -9.08 4.53 9.99
N LEU A 43 -8.38 5.67 9.96
CA LEU A 43 -7.52 6.07 8.85
C LEU A 43 -6.27 5.19 8.79
N SER A 44 -5.70 4.82 9.93
CA SER A 44 -4.56 3.90 10.04
C SER A 44 -4.89 2.55 9.40
N ARG A 45 -6.07 1.99 9.67
CA ARG A 45 -6.55 0.76 9.03
C ARG A 45 -6.81 0.91 7.53
N ALA A 46 -7.38 2.04 7.11
CA ALA A 46 -7.61 2.30 5.69
C ALA A 46 -6.28 2.40 4.93
N ALA A 47 -5.32 3.13 5.49
CA ALA A 47 -3.96 3.28 4.98
C ALA A 47 -3.24 1.93 4.86
N TYR A 48 -3.29 1.10 5.90
CA TYR A 48 -2.72 -0.24 5.86
C TYR A 48 -3.28 -1.07 4.70
N ARG A 49 -4.61 -1.06 4.51
CA ARG A 49 -5.25 -1.80 3.41
C ARG A 49 -4.85 -1.28 2.02
N ILE A 50 -4.72 0.03 1.87
CA ILE A 50 -4.23 0.64 0.63
C ILE A 50 -2.82 0.14 0.31
N VAL A 51 -1.92 0.14 1.29
CA VAL A 51 -0.55 -0.35 1.11
C VAL A 51 -0.53 -1.85 0.81
N GLN A 52 -1.35 -2.65 1.51
CA GLN A 52 -1.47 -4.09 1.27
C GLN A 52 -1.89 -4.40 -0.17
N GLU A 53 -2.93 -3.72 -0.66
CA GLU A 53 -3.42 -3.88 -2.03
C GLU A 53 -2.38 -3.39 -3.05
N GLY A 54 -1.73 -2.25 -2.79
CA GLY A 54 -0.64 -1.72 -3.62
C GLY A 54 0.52 -2.69 -3.77
N LEU A 55 0.99 -3.28 -2.66
CA LEU A 55 2.04 -4.31 -2.67
C LEU A 55 1.59 -5.59 -3.40
N THR A 56 0.33 -5.98 -3.22
CA THR A 56 -0.25 -7.14 -3.93
C THR A 56 -0.28 -6.90 -5.45
N ASN A 57 -0.67 -5.70 -5.87
CA ASN A 57 -0.69 -5.32 -7.28
C ASN A 57 0.72 -5.24 -7.86
N ALA A 58 1.68 -4.67 -7.14
CA ALA A 58 3.07 -4.67 -7.58
C ALA A 58 3.61 -6.11 -7.71
N ALA A 59 3.33 -7.00 -6.75
CA ALA A 59 3.74 -8.41 -6.85
C ALA A 59 3.14 -9.13 -8.08
N ARG A 60 1.90 -8.80 -8.45
CA ARG A 60 1.22 -9.39 -9.62
C ARG A 60 1.67 -8.80 -10.95
N HIS A 61 2.00 -7.51 -10.98
CA HIS A 61 2.09 -6.75 -12.23
C HIS A 61 3.45 -6.09 -12.50
N ALA A 62 4.27 -5.85 -11.47
CA ALA A 62 5.54 -5.13 -11.60
C ALA A 62 6.70 -6.01 -12.11
N GLY A 63 6.51 -7.30 -12.36
CA GLY A 63 7.56 -8.16 -12.93
C GLY A 63 8.83 -8.29 -12.07
N GLY A 64 8.74 -8.06 -10.76
CA GLY A 64 9.89 -8.11 -9.83
C GLY A 64 10.68 -6.80 -9.72
N GLU A 65 10.16 -5.71 -10.28
CA GLU A 65 10.71 -4.36 -10.07
C GLU A 65 10.63 -3.95 -8.57
N PRO A 66 11.55 -3.10 -8.09
CA PRO A 66 11.51 -2.58 -6.73
C PRO A 66 10.21 -1.82 -6.43
N VAL A 67 9.72 -1.94 -5.21
CA VAL A 67 8.52 -1.26 -4.75
C VAL A 67 8.87 -0.32 -3.61
N THR A 68 8.49 0.94 -3.72
CA THR A 68 8.69 1.91 -2.63
C THR A 68 7.35 2.30 -2.05
N VAL A 69 7.23 2.18 -0.73
CA VAL A 69 6.10 2.68 0.06
C VAL A 69 6.57 3.91 0.83
N ARG A 70 5.88 5.03 0.67
CA ARG A 70 6.13 6.27 1.42
C ARG A 70 4.89 6.67 2.19
N LEU A 71 5.09 7.04 3.46
CA LEU A 71 4.08 7.67 4.29
C LEU A 71 4.61 9.01 4.77
N ASP A 72 3.88 10.07 4.48
CA ASP A 72 4.17 11.41 4.98
C ASP A 72 3.01 11.89 5.85
N ALA A 73 3.27 12.04 7.14
CA ALA A 73 2.34 12.46 8.16
C ALA A 73 2.56 13.93 8.50
N ARG A 74 1.81 14.83 7.86
CA ARG A 74 1.88 16.27 8.13
C ARG A 74 0.75 16.69 9.06
N THR A 75 0.85 17.91 9.58
CA THR A 75 -0.12 18.44 10.57
C THR A 75 -1.55 18.47 10.05
N GLU A 76 -1.74 18.76 8.76
CA GLU A 76 -3.07 18.94 8.15
C GLU A 76 -3.42 17.90 7.08
N GLU A 77 -2.42 17.18 6.57
CA GLU A 77 -2.56 16.25 5.47
C GLU A 77 -1.68 15.02 5.64
N TRP A 78 -2.09 13.94 4.99
CA TRP A 78 -1.41 12.66 5.06
C TRP A 78 -1.33 12.11 3.65
N GLU A 79 -0.15 11.65 3.25
CA GLU A 79 0.09 11.10 1.93
C GLU A 79 0.62 9.68 2.04
N ILE A 80 0.10 8.81 1.17
CA ILE A 80 0.58 7.44 1.00
C ILE A 80 0.91 7.26 -0.47
N THR A 81 2.15 6.90 -0.75
CA THR A 81 2.61 6.57 -2.09
C THR A 81 3.05 5.11 -2.12
N VAL A 82 2.55 4.36 -3.10
CA VAL A 82 3.07 3.04 -3.45
C VAL A 82 3.46 3.08 -4.92
N GLU A 83 4.75 2.96 -5.21
CA GLU A 83 5.28 3.11 -6.56
C GLU A 83 6.22 1.96 -6.92
N ASN A 84 6.18 1.56 -8.19
CA ASN A 84 7.14 0.68 -8.82
C ASN A 84 7.35 1.12 -10.28
N PRO A 85 8.56 0.96 -10.83
CA PRO A 85 8.78 1.11 -12.26
C PRO A 85 7.85 0.23 -13.10
N LEU A 86 7.56 0.66 -14.33
CA LEU A 86 6.94 -0.22 -15.31
C LEU A 86 7.92 -1.34 -15.68
N PRO A 87 7.47 -2.60 -15.74
CA PRO A 87 8.35 -3.69 -16.15
C PRO A 87 8.82 -3.47 -17.58
N ALA A 88 10.11 -3.72 -17.84
CA ALA A 88 10.74 -3.55 -19.16
C ALA A 88 10.08 -4.42 -20.26
N ARG A 89 9.38 -5.48 -19.87
CA ARG A 89 8.54 -6.29 -20.75
C ARG A 89 7.13 -6.35 -20.17
N PRO A 90 6.08 -6.04 -20.96
CA PRO A 90 4.71 -6.21 -20.50
C PRO A 90 4.49 -7.64 -19.98
N PRO A 91 3.76 -7.82 -18.86
CA PRO A 91 3.40 -9.15 -18.42
C PRO A 91 2.68 -9.88 -19.56
N ALA A 92 3.07 -11.13 -19.82
CA ALA A 92 2.43 -11.93 -20.85
C ALA A 92 0.92 -11.93 -20.60
N ALA A 93 0.14 -11.45 -21.59
CA ALA A 93 -1.31 -11.46 -21.50
C ALA A 93 -1.76 -12.90 -21.24
N ARG A 94 -2.35 -13.15 -20.07
CA ARG A 94 -3.03 -14.41 -19.85
C ARG A 94 -4.26 -14.40 -20.74
N PRO A 95 -4.50 -15.42 -21.58
CA PRO A 95 -5.74 -15.49 -22.35
C PRO A 95 -6.89 -15.49 -21.34
N HIS A 96 -7.67 -14.42 -21.33
CA HIS A 96 -8.88 -14.30 -20.55
C HIS A 96 -9.88 -15.33 -21.08
N GLY A 97 -9.96 -16.49 -20.41
CA GLY A 97 -11.03 -17.45 -20.63
C GLY A 97 -12.33 -16.86 -20.10
N GLY A 98 -13.08 -16.20 -20.97
CA GLY A 98 -14.42 -15.74 -20.66
C GLY A 98 -15.42 -16.89 -20.51
N ARG A 99 -16.43 -16.65 -19.68
CA ARG A 99 -17.84 -17.09 -19.72
C ARG A 99 -18.48 -16.46 -18.45
N GLY A 100 -19.56 -15.69 -18.53
CA GLY A 100 -20.76 -15.90 -19.34
C GLY A 100 -21.83 -16.40 -18.39
#